data_AF-A0A9D1M005-F1
#
_entry.id   AF-A0A9D1M005-F1
#
_cell.length_a   1.000
_cell.length_b   1.000
_cell.length_c   1.000
_cell.angle_alpha   90.00
_cell.angle_beta   90.00
_cell.angle_gamma   90.00
#
_symmetry.space_group_name_H-M   'P 1'
#
loop_
_entity.id
_entity.type
_entity.pdbx_description
1 polymer ?
#
loop_
_entity_poly.entity_id
_entity_poly.type
_entity_poly.pdbx_seq_one_letter_code
_entity_poly.pdbx_strand_id
1 'polypeptide(L)'
;MINVQQKNYYSEVYGVLNMLGSKYIEKLPKQLYQLIDRERNRGYNPVYNAEIDMYKQNITNQALAMIMLFHLNYWCENEQEKEQLKKILNKNQTEVEEKYSIESIFKQRKKTEDQKNEIRNEQQNSEKPANTSLVEYKESFIQKIRKVIYNFFHRNKK
;
A
#
# COMPACT_ATOMS: atom_id res chain seq x y z
N MET A 1 -3.52 29.34 -2.46
CA MET A 1 -2.71 28.69 -3.50
C MET A 1 -2.81 27.18 -3.31
N ILE A 2 -3.07 26.42 -4.37
CA ILE A 2 -3.03 24.95 -4.34
C ILE A 2 -1.56 24.51 -4.18
N ASN A 3 -1.28 23.64 -3.21
CA ASN A 3 0.08 23.15 -2.92
C ASN A 3 0.56 22.23 -4.07
N VAL A 4 1.87 22.19 -4.36
CA VAL A 4 2.50 21.33 -5.38
C VAL A 4 2.04 19.87 -5.27
N GLN A 5 1.92 19.35 -4.05
CA GLN A 5 1.43 17.99 -3.82
C GLN A 5 -0.01 17.78 -4.32
N GLN A 6 -0.88 18.76 -4.11
CA GLN A 6 -2.26 18.74 -4.62
C GLN A 6 -2.29 18.84 -6.16
N LYS A 7 -1.38 19.62 -6.76
CA LYS A 7 -1.26 19.68 -8.23
C LYS A 7 -0.76 18.37 -8.83
N ASN A 8 0.17 17.68 -8.16
CA ASN A 8 0.65 16.37 -8.60
C ASN A 8 -0.46 15.33 -8.59
N TYR A 9 -1.31 15.34 -7.56
CA TYR A 9 -2.51 14.50 -7.49
C TYR A 9 -3.40 14.68 -8.74
N TYR A 10 -3.69 15.91 -9.17
CA TYR A 10 -4.46 16.15 -10.39
C TYR A 10 -3.73 15.66 -11.65
N SER A 11 -2.40 15.68 -11.67
CA SER A 11 -1.63 15.09 -12.79
C SER A 11 -1.76 13.57 -12.86
N GLU A 12 -1.77 12.87 -11.72
CA GLU A 12 -2.00 11.42 -11.70
C GLU A 12 -3.41 11.08 -12.16
N VAL A 13 -4.42 11.80 -11.66
CA VAL A 13 -5.81 11.64 -12.13
C VAL A 13 -5.90 11.85 -13.64
N TYR A 14 -5.29 12.92 -14.15
CA TYR A 14 -5.21 13.19 -15.59
C TYR A 14 -4.51 12.06 -16.36
N GLY A 15 -3.40 11.54 -15.85
CA GLY A 15 -2.67 10.41 -16.44
C GLY A 15 -3.53 9.15 -16.54
N VAL A 16 -4.25 8.80 -15.47
CA VAL A 16 -5.14 7.62 -15.47
C VAL A 16 -6.30 7.82 -16.45
N LEU A 17 -6.90 9.01 -16.51
CA LEU A 17 -7.97 9.31 -17.48
C LEU A 17 -7.50 9.14 -18.93
N ASN A 18 -6.29 9.59 -19.26
CA ASN A 18 -5.74 9.39 -20.61
C ASN A 18 -5.45 7.92 -20.91
N MET A 19 -4.97 7.16 -19.94
CA MET A 19 -4.76 5.72 -20.07
C MET A 19 -6.08 4.98 -20.33
N LEU A 20 -7.16 5.36 -19.63
CA LEU A 20 -8.50 4.79 -19.83
C LEU A 20 -9.11 5.18 -21.19
N GLY A 21 -8.80 6.38 -21.67
CA GLY A 21 -9.20 6.86 -22.99
C GLY A 21 -10.51 7.67 -23.01
N SER A 22 -10.86 8.15 -24.20
CA SER A 22 -11.94 9.13 -24.41
C SER A 22 -13.31 8.64 -23.92
N LYS A 23 -13.62 7.36 -24.07
CA LYS A 23 -14.89 6.75 -23.60
C LYS A 23 -15.20 7.09 -22.15
N TYR A 24 -14.19 7.11 -21.27
CA TYR A 24 -14.38 7.41 -19.85
C TYR A 24 -14.32 8.91 -19.55
N ILE A 25 -13.51 9.65 -20.29
CA ILE A 25 -13.41 11.12 -20.17
C ILE A 25 -14.73 11.79 -20.59
N GLU A 26 -15.35 11.33 -21.67
CA GLU A 26 -16.60 11.90 -22.21
C GLU A 26 -17.80 11.71 -21.28
N LYS A 27 -17.78 10.65 -20.46
CA LYS A 27 -18.81 10.42 -19.42
C LYS A 27 -18.70 11.41 -18.25
N LEU A 28 -17.57 12.12 -18.07
CA LEU A 28 -17.40 13.09 -17.00
C LEU A 28 -18.06 14.43 -17.33
N PRO A 29 -18.56 15.18 -16.33
CA PRO A 29 -18.93 16.57 -16.52
C PRO A 29 -17.74 17.37 -17.08
N LYS A 30 -17.97 18.11 -18.18
CA LYS A 30 -16.91 18.86 -18.87
C LYS A 30 -16.12 19.78 -17.93
N GLN A 31 -16.82 20.47 -17.02
CA GLN A 31 -16.20 21.37 -16.04
C GLN A 31 -15.28 20.62 -15.07
N LEU A 32 -15.61 19.38 -14.70
CA LEU A 32 -14.79 18.55 -13.82
C LEU A 32 -13.49 18.13 -14.51
N TYR A 33 -13.57 17.68 -15.76
CA TYR A 33 -12.36 17.37 -16.54
C TYR A 33 -11.48 18.60 -16.76
N GLN A 34 -12.09 19.74 -17.10
CA GLN A 34 -11.38 21.01 -17.25
C GLN A 34 -10.70 21.47 -15.96
N LEU A 35 -11.33 21.27 -14.80
CA LEU A 35 -10.72 21.55 -13.50
C LEU A 35 -9.46 20.70 -13.30
N ILE A 36 -9.53 19.40 -13.56
CA ILE A 36 -8.38 18.49 -13.44
C ILE A 36 -7.25 18.95 -14.35
N ASP A 37 -7.54 19.23 -15.62
CA ASP A 37 -6.51 19.69 -16.56
C ASP A 37 -5.94 21.07 -16.15
N ARG A 38 -6.77 21.98 -15.62
CA ARG A 38 -6.29 23.30 -15.18
C ARG A 38 -5.41 23.23 -13.94
N GLU A 39 -5.80 22.44 -12.94
CA GLU A 39 -5.11 22.39 -11.64
C GLU A 39 -3.90 21.44 -11.61
N ARG A 40 -3.74 20.57 -12.61
CA ARG A 40 -2.61 19.63 -12.67
C ARG A 40 -1.26 20.32 -12.76
N ASN A 41 -0.25 19.68 -12.18
CA ASN A 41 1.12 20.10 -12.35
C ASN A 41 1.64 19.69 -13.74
N ARG A 42 1.78 20.65 -14.65
CA ARG A 42 2.30 20.39 -16.01
C ARG A 42 3.77 19.93 -16.04
N GLY A 43 4.53 20.13 -14.95
CA GLY A 43 5.90 19.61 -14.82
C GLY A 43 5.98 18.16 -14.33
N TYR A 44 4.86 17.59 -13.86
CA TYR A 44 4.74 16.21 -13.42
C TYR A 44 3.66 15.52 -14.26
N ASN A 45 4.05 14.75 -15.27
CA ASN A 45 3.14 14.10 -16.23
C ASN A 45 3.36 12.59 -16.22
N PRO A 46 2.87 11.87 -15.20
CA PRO A 46 2.97 10.41 -15.18
C PRO A 46 2.18 9.81 -16.35
N VAL A 47 2.74 8.75 -16.93
CA VAL A 47 2.12 7.97 -17.99
C VAL A 47 1.92 6.55 -17.47
N TYR A 48 0.69 6.06 -17.59
CA TYR A 48 0.32 4.73 -17.09
C TYR A 48 -0.03 3.81 -18.25
N ASN A 49 0.13 2.51 -18.03
CA ASN A 49 -0.18 1.46 -18.98
C ASN A 49 -1.32 0.59 -18.46
N ALA A 50 -2.37 0.40 -19.27
CA ALA A 50 -3.52 -0.43 -18.94
C ALA A 50 -3.18 -1.93 -18.80
N GLU A 51 -2.05 -2.37 -19.37
CA GLU A 51 -1.55 -3.76 -19.26
C GLU A 51 -0.85 -4.03 -17.92
N ILE A 52 -0.55 -2.99 -17.13
CA ILE A 52 0.11 -3.12 -15.82
C ILE A 52 -0.91 -2.87 -14.72
N ASP A 53 -0.95 -3.75 -13.72
CA ASP A 53 -1.82 -3.58 -12.56
C ASP A 53 -1.65 -2.21 -11.90
N MET A 54 -2.76 -1.52 -11.59
CA MET A 54 -2.74 -0.15 -11.04
C MET A 54 -1.86 -0.01 -9.79
N TYR A 55 -1.85 -1.00 -8.90
CA TYR A 55 -1.08 -0.97 -7.66
C TYR A 55 0.45 -1.05 -7.88
N LYS A 56 0.91 -1.45 -9.06
CA LYS A 56 2.33 -1.50 -9.44
C LYS A 56 2.82 -0.22 -10.11
N GLN A 57 1.91 0.70 -10.43
CA GLN A 57 2.22 1.90 -11.23
C GLN A 57 2.48 3.15 -10.39
N ASN A 58 2.64 3.02 -9.06
CA ASN A 58 2.92 4.10 -8.13
C ASN A 58 1.91 5.27 -8.19
N ILE A 59 0.63 4.96 -8.43
CA ILE A 59 -0.46 5.93 -8.35
C ILE A 59 -0.77 6.18 -6.88
N THR A 60 -0.92 7.44 -6.47
CA THR A 60 -1.28 7.74 -5.08
C THR A 60 -2.69 7.25 -4.74
N ASN A 61 -2.89 6.86 -3.48
CA ASN A 61 -4.20 6.46 -2.98
C ASN A 61 -5.25 7.57 -3.16
N GLN A 62 -4.84 8.84 -3.10
CA GLN A 62 -5.73 9.97 -3.34
C GLN A 62 -6.24 9.98 -4.78
N ALA A 63 -5.34 9.81 -5.77
CA ALA A 63 -5.73 9.74 -7.18
C ALA A 63 -6.63 8.52 -7.44
N LEU A 64 -6.29 7.35 -6.88
CA LEU A 64 -7.14 6.15 -6.97
C LEU A 64 -8.53 6.39 -6.39
N ALA A 65 -8.64 7.02 -5.21
CA ALA A 65 -9.93 7.33 -4.60
C ALA A 65 -10.79 8.24 -5.49
N MET A 66 -10.19 9.21 -6.17
CA MET A 66 -10.89 10.08 -7.12
C MET A 66 -11.39 9.31 -8.34
N ILE A 67 -10.56 8.41 -8.88
CA ILE A 67 -10.96 7.54 -9.99
C ILE A 67 -12.10 6.60 -9.57
N MET A 68 -12.08 6.07 -8.35
CA MET A 68 -13.20 5.29 -7.80
C MET A 68 -14.48 6.13 -7.65
N LEU A 69 -14.36 7.39 -7.23
CA LEU A 69 -15.50 8.31 -7.17
C LEU A 69 -16.08 8.57 -8.56
N PHE A 70 -15.24 8.71 -9.58
CA PHE A 70 -15.71 8.85 -10.97
C PHE A 70 -16.41 7.59 -11.45
N HIS A 71 -15.87 6.42 -11.12
CA HIS A 71 -16.49 5.15 -11.44
C HIS A 71 -17.92 5.10 -10.87
N LEU A 72 -18.05 5.37 -9.57
CA LEU A 72 -19.32 5.33 -8.84
C LEU A 72 -20.37 6.31 -9.37
N ASN A 73 -19.93 7.51 -9.80
CA ASN A 73 -20.84 8.59 -10.15
C ASN A 73 -21.15 8.68 -11.65
N TYR A 74 -20.24 8.25 -12.52
CA TYR A 74 -20.33 8.53 -13.96
C TYR A 74 -20.10 7.32 -14.87
N TRP A 75 -19.43 6.26 -14.41
CA TRP A 75 -19.05 5.16 -15.30
C TRP A 75 -19.89 3.90 -15.15
N CYS A 76 -20.46 3.65 -13.96
CA CYS A 76 -21.41 2.55 -13.77
C CYS A 76 -22.57 2.68 -14.76
N GLU A 77 -22.84 1.62 -15.52
CA GLU A 77 -23.84 1.63 -16.58
C GLU A 77 -25.24 1.33 -16.04
N ASN A 78 -25.33 0.74 -14.84
CA ASN A 78 -26.58 0.45 -14.16
C ASN A 78 -26.43 0.45 -12.62
N GLU A 79 -27.57 0.45 -11.92
CA GLU A 79 -27.60 0.47 -10.45
C GLU A 79 -27.07 -0.82 -9.82
N GLN A 80 -27.14 -1.96 -10.50
CA GLN A 80 -26.59 -3.21 -9.98
C GLN A 80 -25.06 -3.15 -9.90
N GLU A 81 -24.39 -2.68 -10.95
CA GLU A 81 -22.94 -2.48 -10.98
C GLU A 81 -22.51 -1.49 -9.88
N LYS A 82 -23.24 -0.39 -9.74
CA LYS A 82 -23.02 0.61 -8.69
C LYS A 82 -23.13 0.01 -7.29
N GLU A 83 -24.14 -0.83 -7.05
CA GLU A 83 -24.35 -1.50 -5.77
C GLU A 83 -23.26 -2.54 -5.49
N GLN A 84 -22.80 -3.28 -6.51
CA GLN A 84 -21.65 -4.18 -6.38
C GLN A 84 -20.38 -3.42 -5.99
N LEU A 85 -20.10 -2.29 -6.65
CA LEU A 85 -18.95 -1.45 -6.33
C LEU A 85 -19.02 -0.91 -4.89
N LYS A 86 -20.19 -0.43 -4.45
CA LYS A 86 -20.41 0.00 -3.05
C LYS A 86 -20.16 -1.11 -2.05
N LYS A 87 -20.63 -2.34 -2.35
CA LYS A 87 -20.40 -3.51 -1.48
C LYS A 87 -18.92 -3.82 -1.33
N ILE A 88 -18.15 -3.78 -2.43
CA ILE A 88 -16.70 -3.99 -2.40
C ILE A 88 -16.02 -2.89 -1.56
N LEU A 89 -16.39 -1.63 -1.78
CA LEU A 89 -15.85 -0.49 -1.03
C LEU A 89 -16.13 -0.61 0.47
N ASN A 90 -17.38 -0.90 0.84
CA ASN A 90 -17.79 -1.06 2.23
C ASN A 90 -17.07 -2.23 2.90
N LYS A 91 -16.97 -3.38 2.20
CA LYS A 91 -16.26 -4.54 2.72
C LYS A 91 -14.79 -4.22 2.99
N ASN A 92 -14.11 -3.58 2.05
CA ASN A 92 -12.72 -3.17 2.23
C ASN A 92 -12.56 -2.21 3.42
N GLN A 93 -13.48 -1.26 3.58
CA GLN A 93 -13.48 -0.33 4.70
C GLN A 93 -13.66 -1.07 6.03
N THR A 94 -14.62 -1.99 6.13
CA THR A 94 -14.83 -2.80 7.34
C THR A 94 -13.63 -3.68 7.66
N GLU A 95 -13.01 -4.31 6.65
CA GLU A 95 -11.81 -5.14 6.86
C GLU A 95 -10.63 -4.31 7.40
N VAL A 96 -10.47 -3.07 6.91
CA VAL A 96 -9.45 -2.14 7.43
C VAL A 96 -9.77 -1.74 8.87
N GLU A 97 -11.02 -1.37 9.16
CA GLU A 97 -11.46 -1.00 10.51
C GLU A 97 -11.27 -2.14 11.51
N GLU A 98 -11.64 -3.37 11.15
CA GLU A 98 -11.43 -4.54 11.99
C GLU A 98 -9.94 -4.84 12.18
N LYS A 99 -9.16 -4.82 11.10
CA LYS A 99 -7.71 -5.11 11.12
C LYS A 99 -6.96 -4.14 12.04
N TYR A 100 -7.33 -2.87 12.05
CA TYR A 100 -6.69 -1.83 12.85
C TYR A 100 -7.51 -1.41 14.09
N SER A 101 -8.53 -2.19 14.46
CA SER A 101 -9.29 -1.96 15.68
C SER A 101 -8.42 -2.08 16.94
N ILE A 102 -8.78 -1.36 17.99
CA ILE A 102 -8.10 -1.45 19.30
C ILE A 102 -8.08 -2.91 19.79
N GLU A 103 -9.20 -3.62 19.62
CA GLU A 103 -9.36 -5.02 19.98
C GLU A 103 -8.40 -5.95 19.22
N SER A 104 -8.27 -5.79 17.90
CA SER A 104 -7.36 -6.62 17.09
C SER A 104 -5.89 -6.36 17.44
N ILE A 105 -5.54 -5.10 17.71
CA ILE A 105 -4.20 -4.70 18.16
C ILE A 105 -3.87 -5.33 19.52
N PHE A 106 -4.80 -5.27 20.49
CA PHE A 106 -4.60 -5.91 21.79
C PHE A 106 -4.50 -7.43 21.69
N LYS A 107 -5.32 -8.07 20.86
CA LYS A 107 -5.23 -9.52 20.59
C LYS A 107 -3.90 -9.92 19.98
N GLN A 108 -3.39 -9.15 19.00
CA GLN A 108 -2.06 -9.42 18.43
C GLN A 108 -0.94 -9.27 19.44
N ARG A 109 -0.99 -8.24 20.30
CA ARG A 109 -0.01 -8.05 21.38
C ARG A 109 0.01 -9.23 22.34
N LYS A 110 -1.16 -9.64 22.85
CA LYS A 110 -1.28 -10.81 23.73
C LYS A 110 -0.71 -12.07 23.09
N LYS A 111 -1.11 -12.40 21.86
CA LYS A 111 -0.55 -13.55 21.11
C LYS A 111 0.97 -13.49 20.95
N THR A 112 1.53 -12.30 20.73
CA THR A 112 2.99 -12.12 20.61
C THR A 112 3.70 -12.31 21.95
N GLU A 113 3.09 -11.88 23.04
CA GLU A 113 3.59 -12.08 24.40
C GLU A 113 3.51 -13.54 24.83
N ASP A 114 2.40 -14.22 24.52
CA ASP A 114 2.19 -15.64 24.79
C ASP A 114 3.24 -16.50 24.06
N GLN A 115 3.49 -16.23 22.76
CA GLN A 115 4.54 -16.90 21.98
C GLN A 115 5.95 -16.65 22.55
N LYS A 116 6.24 -15.44 23.02
CA LYS A 116 7.54 -15.13 23.66
C LYS A 116 7.70 -15.86 24.99
N ASN A 117 6.62 -16.01 25.76
CA ASN A 117 6.64 -16.73 27.03
C ASN A 117 6.79 -18.24 26.81
N GLU A 118 6.17 -18.81 25.77
CA GLU A 118 6.39 -20.21 25.37
C GLU A 118 7.86 -20.47 24.98
N ILE A 119 8.45 -19.62 24.14
CA ILE A 119 9.87 -19.74 23.74
C ILE A 119 10.81 -19.60 24.96
N ARG A 120 10.47 -18.73 25.92
CA ARG A 120 11.25 -18.54 27.15
C ARG A 120 11.15 -19.74 28.10
N ASN A 121 9.98 -20.37 28.18
CA ASN A 121 9.74 -21.54 29.03
C ASN A 121 10.38 -22.82 28.46
N GLU A 122 10.45 -22.96 27.12
CA GLU A 122 11.20 -24.05 26.47
C GLU A 122 12.71 -23.94 26.72
N GLN A 123 13.26 -22.73 26.77
CA GLN A 123 14.68 -22.49 27.07
C GLN A 123 15.02 -22.76 28.55
N GLN A 124 14.10 -22.48 29.49
CA GLN A 124 14.34 -22.70 30.93
C GLN A 124 14.22 -24.17 31.37
N ASN A 125 13.51 -25.02 30.62
CA ASN A 125 13.39 -26.45 30.94
C ASN A 125 14.59 -27.31 30.49
N SER A 126 15.65 -26.70 29.94
CA SER A 126 16.82 -27.42 29.40
C SER A 126 18.11 -27.31 30.24
N GLU A 127 18.11 -26.68 31.42
CA GLU A 127 19.34 -26.50 32.21
C GLU A 127 19.38 -27.38 33.48
N LYS A 128 20.18 -28.46 33.43
CA LYS A 128 20.87 -29.04 34.60
C LYS A 128 22.24 -28.35 34.75
N PRO A 129 22.77 -28.14 35.97
CA PRO A 129 23.94 -27.30 36.18
C PRO A 129 25.24 -28.11 36.05
N ALA A 130 26.25 -27.55 35.38
CA ALA A 130 27.66 -27.54 35.82
C ALA A 130 28.61 -27.00 34.73
N ASN A 131 29.36 -25.96 35.14
CA ASN A 131 30.73 -25.63 34.76
C ASN A 131 31.03 -25.04 33.37
N THR A 132 31.57 -23.84 33.44
CA THR A 132 32.23 -23.00 32.44
C THR A 132 33.11 -23.75 31.44
N SER A 133 32.80 -23.63 30.15
CA SER A 133 33.78 -23.59 29.06
C SER A 133 33.19 -22.81 27.87
N LEU A 134 34.08 -22.10 27.15
CA LEU A 134 33.79 -21.08 26.13
C LEU A 134 32.61 -21.42 25.21
N VAL A 135 31.56 -20.59 25.24
CA VAL A 135 30.45 -20.68 24.29
C VAL A 135 30.88 -20.04 22.98
N GLU A 136 31.02 -20.86 21.93
CA GLU A 136 31.23 -20.42 20.57
C GLU A 136 30.03 -19.55 20.12
N TYR A 137 30.32 -18.30 19.76
CA TYR A 137 29.28 -17.34 19.38
C TYR A 137 28.70 -17.76 18.02
N LYS A 138 27.53 -18.40 18.00
CA LYS A 138 26.81 -18.69 16.76
C LYS A 138 26.43 -17.35 16.10
N GLU A 139 26.98 -17.11 14.90
CA GLU A 139 26.65 -15.91 14.12
C GLU A 139 25.13 -15.75 14.05
N SER A 140 24.63 -14.64 14.59
CA SER A 140 23.20 -14.35 14.65
C SER A 140 22.65 -14.21 13.23
N PHE A 141 21.40 -14.64 12.99
CA PHE A 141 20.72 -14.58 11.69
C PHE A 141 20.80 -13.17 11.06
N ILE A 142 20.84 -12.14 11.90
CA ILE A 142 20.99 -10.72 11.53
C ILE A 142 22.38 -10.41 10.94
N GLN A 143 23.45 -11.07 11.41
CA GLN A 143 24.79 -10.92 10.87
C GLN A 143 24.90 -11.49 9.44
N LYS A 144 24.17 -12.58 9.15
CA LYS A 144 24.08 -13.13 7.79
C LYS A 144 23.34 -12.18 6.84
N ILE A 145 22.22 -11.60 7.28
CA ILE A 145 21.44 -10.64 6.50
C ILE A 145 22.26 -9.37 6.19
N ARG A 146 23.06 -8.88 7.15
CA ARG A 146 23.91 -7.70 6.95
C ARG A 146 24.98 -7.91 5.87
N LYS A 147 25.59 -9.10 5.78
CA LYS A 147 26.57 -9.45 4.73
C LYS A 147 25.93 -9.50 3.34
N VAL A 148 24.70 -10.01 3.24
CA VAL A 148 23.95 -10.06 1.96
C VAL A 148 23.59 -8.65 1.47
N ILE A 149 23.08 -7.79 2.35
CA ILE A 149 22.71 -6.41 1.99
C ILE A 149 23.96 -5.59 1.60
N TYR A 150 25.06 -5.71 2.35
CA TYR A 150 26.30 -4.99 2.04
C TYR A 150 26.84 -5.33 0.64
N ASN A 151 26.82 -6.62 0.26
CA ASN A 151 27.29 -7.08 -1.04
C ASN A 151 26.35 -6.68 -2.19
N PHE A 152 25.05 -6.52 -1.94
CA PHE A 152 24.09 -6.11 -2.95
C PHE A 152 24.25 -4.62 -3.33
N PHE A 153 24.51 -3.76 -2.35
CA PHE A 153 24.67 -2.31 -2.58
C PHE A 153 26.06 -1.90 -3.07
N HIS A 154 27.11 -2.69 -2.84
CA HIS A 154 28.47 -2.38 -3.31
C HIS A 154 28.83 -3.05 -4.64
N ARG A 155 27.93 -3.86 -5.23
CA ARG A 155 28.15 -4.53 -6.52
C ARG A 155 27.73 -3.69 -7.74
N ASN A 156 27.07 -2.54 -7.52
CA ASN A 156 26.65 -1.60 -8.58
C ASN A 156 27.50 -0.32 -8.65
N LYS A 157 28.76 -0.36 -8.21
CA LYS A 157 29.79 0.60 -8.61
C LYS A 157 30.91 -0.13 -9.37
N LYS A 158 30.60 -0.55 -10.59
CA LYS A 158 31.52 -0.65 -11.72
C LYS A 158 30.72 -0.42 -13.00
#